data_AF-A0A9E5IV39-F1
#
_entry.id   AF-A0A9E5IV39-F1
#
_cell.length_a   1.000
_cell.length_b   1.000
_cell.length_c   1.000
_cell.angle_alpha   90.00
_cell.angle_beta   90.00
_cell.angle_gamma   90.00
#
_symmetry.space_group_name_H-M   'P 1'
#
loop_
_entity.id
_entity.type
_entity.pdbx_description
1 polymer ?
#
loop_
_entity_poly.entity_id
_entity_poly.type
_entity_poly.pdbx_seq_one_letter_code
_entity_poly.pdbx_strand_id
1 'polypeptide(L)'
;TRTNVTCALDLGLRRYKRIAFVCKAGHYGRVMLTLGKYVASGTVIVAGYEYSFPVDETSISKLFMLSKSTWMRDRRCRERMWGEFLRIRKYGERGDIDYPDVVRGAVAEIGRLTGTA
;
A
#
# COMPACT_ATOMS: atom_id res chain seq x y z
N THR A 1 6.27 1.61 -6.86
CA THR A 1 6.28 0.28 -6.22
C THR A 1 6.81 -0.78 -7.15
N ARG A 2 6.13 -1.10 -8.27
CA ARG A 2 6.62 -2.10 -9.26
C ARG A 2 8.08 -1.85 -9.68
N THR A 3 8.41 -0.65 -10.17
CA THR A 3 9.78 -0.29 -10.57
C THR A 3 10.81 -0.48 -9.47
N ASN A 4 10.47 -0.14 -8.22
CA ASN A 4 11.38 -0.33 -7.08
C ASN A 4 11.64 -1.82 -6.83
N VAL A 5 10.59 -2.66 -6.93
CA VAL A 5 10.71 -4.10 -6.74
C VAL A 5 11.51 -4.73 -7.88
N THR A 6 11.25 -4.37 -9.13
CA THR A 6 12.01 -4.90 -10.28
C THR A 6 13.47 -4.49 -10.23
N CYS A 7 13.76 -3.21 -9.95
CA CYS A 7 15.14 -2.75 -9.78
C CYS A 7 15.88 -3.49 -8.65
N ALA A 8 15.21 -3.71 -7.50
CA ALA A 8 15.81 -4.49 -6.42
C ALA A 8 16.09 -5.95 -6.84
N LEU A 9 15.19 -6.56 -7.62
CA LEU A 9 15.40 -7.91 -8.16
C LEU A 9 16.60 -7.97 -9.10
N ASP A 10 16.77 -6.96 -9.96
CA ASP A 10 17.92 -6.84 -10.86
C ASP A 10 19.24 -6.70 -10.08
N LEU A 11 19.19 -6.07 -8.92
CA LEU A 11 20.31 -6.01 -7.95
C LEU A 11 20.50 -7.31 -7.14
N GLY A 12 19.82 -8.38 -7.51
CA GLY A 12 19.98 -9.70 -6.92
C GLY A 12 19.24 -9.89 -5.60
N LEU A 13 18.13 -9.19 -5.34
CA LEU A 13 17.34 -9.34 -4.12
C LEU A 13 16.97 -10.81 -3.80
N ARG A 14 16.79 -11.65 -4.82
CA ARG A 14 16.43 -13.07 -4.69
C ARG A 14 17.45 -13.92 -3.92
N ARG A 15 18.71 -13.46 -3.78
CA ARG A 15 19.76 -14.20 -3.05
C ARG A 15 19.57 -14.18 -1.53
N TYR A 16 18.71 -13.30 -1.02
CA TYR A 16 18.51 -13.11 0.42
C TYR A 16 17.31 -13.92 0.93
N LYS A 17 17.52 -14.65 2.03
CA LYS A 17 16.48 -15.48 2.67
C LYS A 17 15.44 -14.65 3.44
N ARG A 18 15.83 -13.45 3.90
CA ARG A 18 14.97 -12.52 4.65
C ARG A 18 15.13 -11.14 4.05
N ILE A 19 14.01 -10.52 3.70
CA ILE A 19 14.00 -9.21 3.05
C ILE A 19 13.07 -8.29 3.84
N ALA A 20 13.59 -7.15 4.27
CA ALA A 20 12.79 -6.09 4.88
C ALA A 20 12.40 -5.04 3.83
N PHE A 21 11.10 -4.76 3.69
CA PHE A 21 10.60 -3.66 2.88
C PHE A 21 9.98 -2.58 3.76
N VAL A 22 10.61 -1.42 3.79
CA VAL A 22 10.15 -0.26 4.55
C VAL A 22 9.34 0.66 3.65
N CYS A 23 8.11 0.98 4.03
CA CYS A 23 7.23 1.83 3.23
C CYS A 23 6.29 2.68 4.09
N LYS A 24 5.68 3.72 3.50
CA LYS A 24 4.65 4.52 4.19
C LYS A 24 3.44 3.64 4.53
N ALA A 25 2.91 3.76 5.74
CA ALA A 25 1.79 2.95 6.23
C ALA A 25 0.59 2.92 5.27
N GLY A 26 0.26 4.05 4.64
CA GLY A 26 -0.83 4.13 3.65
C GLY A 26 -0.62 3.31 2.37
N HIS A 27 0.63 2.96 2.02
CA HIS A 27 0.95 2.18 0.82
C HIS A 27 1.19 0.70 1.12
N TYR A 28 1.14 0.31 2.40
CA TYR A 28 1.55 -1.01 2.88
C TYR A 28 0.86 -2.15 2.14
N GLY A 29 -0.47 -2.08 1.99
CA GLY A 29 -1.25 -3.13 1.34
C GLY A 29 -0.79 -3.39 -0.10
N ARG A 30 -0.65 -2.33 -0.89
CA ARG A 30 -0.19 -2.46 -2.28
C ARG A 30 1.27 -2.94 -2.38
N VAL A 31 2.13 -2.55 -1.45
CA VAL A 31 3.52 -3.05 -1.39
C VAL A 31 3.51 -4.56 -1.15
N MET A 32 2.77 -5.04 -0.15
CA MET A 32 2.60 -6.47 0.13
C MET A 32 2.15 -7.26 -1.11
N LEU A 33 1.10 -6.78 -1.78
CA LEU A 33 0.55 -7.44 -2.97
C LEU A 33 1.54 -7.42 -4.15
N THR A 34 2.31 -6.35 -4.29
CA THR A 34 3.38 -6.31 -5.30
C THR A 34 4.47 -7.33 -4.97
N LEU A 35 4.90 -7.40 -3.71
CA LEU A 35 5.97 -8.32 -3.30
C LEU A 35 5.56 -9.77 -3.41
N GLY A 36 4.33 -10.12 -3.03
CA GLY A 36 3.77 -11.47 -3.20
C GLY A 36 3.89 -11.98 -4.64
N LYS A 37 3.75 -11.09 -5.63
CA LYS A 37 3.89 -11.45 -7.04
C LYS A 37 5.32 -11.76 -7.46
N TYR A 38 6.32 -11.00 -6.98
CA TYR A 38 7.68 -11.07 -7.52
C TYR A 38 8.73 -11.73 -6.60
N VAL A 39 8.42 -11.87 -5.31
CA VAL A 39 9.35 -12.34 -4.26
C VAL A 39 8.71 -13.53 -3.53
N ALA A 40 8.59 -14.66 -4.25
CA ALA A 40 7.92 -15.87 -3.74
C ALA A 40 8.81 -16.74 -2.82
N SER A 41 10.15 -16.58 -2.87
CA SER A 41 11.09 -17.56 -2.31
C SER A 41 11.80 -17.13 -1.03
N GLY A 42 11.34 -16.09 -0.33
CA GLY A 42 11.98 -15.59 0.89
C GLY A 42 10.96 -15.07 1.91
N THR A 43 11.37 -14.98 3.17
CA THR A 43 10.55 -14.34 4.21
C THR A 43 10.56 -12.83 3.97
N VAL A 44 9.43 -12.29 3.53
CA VAL A 44 9.24 -10.85 3.36
C VAL A 44 8.69 -10.27 4.65
N ILE A 45 9.44 -9.36 5.26
CA ILE A 45 9.00 -8.54 6.39
C ILE A 45 8.68 -7.16 5.83
N VAL A 46 7.42 -6.75 5.86
CA VAL A 46 7.06 -5.38 5.48
C VAL A 46 6.86 -4.57 6.74
N ALA A 47 7.57 -3.43 6.81
CA ALA A 47 7.46 -2.47 7.90
C ALA A 47 6.83 -1.18 7.37
N GLY A 48 5.65 -0.85 7.88
CA GLY A 48 5.00 0.44 7.65
C GLY A 48 5.52 1.48 8.61
N TYR A 49 5.96 2.64 8.13
CA TYR A 49 6.20 3.81 8.98
C TYR A 49 5.05 4.79 8.87
N GLU A 50 4.67 5.36 10.01
CA GLU A 50 3.72 6.46 10.06
C GLU A 50 4.39 7.71 9.51
N TYR A 51 3.64 8.46 8.72
CA TYR A 51 4.11 9.69 8.10
C TYR A 51 3.22 10.83 8.54
N SER A 52 3.85 11.90 8.98
CA SER A 52 3.21 13.14 9.38
C SER A 52 3.26 14.16 8.25
N PHE A 53 2.22 14.99 8.15
CA PHE A 53 2.20 16.13 7.24
C PHE A 53 1.56 17.34 7.90
N PRO A 54 1.91 18.57 7.47
CA PRO A 54 1.32 19.79 7.99
C PRO A 54 -0.20 19.77 7.89
N VAL A 55 -0.89 20.20 8.95
CA VAL A 55 -2.36 20.26 8.96
C VAL A 55 -2.88 21.27 7.94
N ASP A 56 -2.09 22.29 7.61
CA ASP A 56 -2.30 23.27 6.56
C ASP A 56 -0.93 23.69 5.98
N GLU A 57 -0.92 24.44 4.87
CA GLU A 57 0.31 24.87 4.18
C GLU A 57 1.19 25.82 5.01
N THR A 58 0.65 26.38 6.10
CA THR A 58 1.32 27.40 6.92
C THR A 58 1.82 26.88 8.27
N SER A 59 1.32 25.73 8.73
CA SER A 59 1.53 25.22 10.08
C SER A 59 2.52 24.05 10.10
N ILE A 60 3.82 24.36 10.12
CA ILE A 60 4.87 23.34 10.34
C ILE A 60 4.79 22.77 11.79
N SER A 61 4.18 23.50 12.73
CA SER A 61 4.01 23.10 14.13
C SER A 61 2.85 22.15 14.40
N LYS A 62 1.87 22.04 13.48
CA LYS A 62 0.73 21.12 13.60
C LYS A 62 0.84 20.04 12.54
N LEU A 63 1.10 18.83 12.98
CA LEU A 63 1.25 17.68 12.11
C LEU A 63 0.06 16.73 12.27
N PHE A 64 -0.54 16.33 11.15
CA PHE A 64 -1.47 15.21 11.12
C PHE A 64 -0.70 13.92 10.84
N MET A 65 -0.91 12.92 11.69
CA MET A 65 -0.31 11.59 11.54
C MET A 65 -1.28 10.64 10.87
N LEU A 66 -0.88 10.07 9.73
CA LEU A 66 -1.64 9.01 9.08
C LEU A 66 -1.35 7.66 9.78
N SER A 67 -2.32 7.17 10.55
CA SER A 67 -2.30 5.84 11.16
C SER A 67 -3.61 5.09 10.89
N LYS A 68 -3.64 3.81 11.23
CA LYS A 68 -4.86 2.98 11.12
C LYS A 68 -6.03 3.53 11.96
N SER A 69 -5.75 4.20 13.08
CA SER A 69 -6.78 4.72 13.99
C SER A 69 -7.21 6.15 13.65
N THR A 70 -6.40 6.91 12.92
CA THR A 70 -6.65 8.34 12.67
C THR A 70 -7.04 8.67 11.24
N TRP A 71 -6.77 7.81 10.25
CA TRP A 71 -6.92 8.16 8.83
C TRP A 71 -8.33 8.62 8.44
N MET A 72 -9.38 8.19 9.15
CA MET A 72 -10.75 8.60 8.86
C MET A 72 -11.05 10.05 9.29
N ARG A 73 -10.25 10.64 10.18
CA ARG A 73 -10.53 11.96 10.78
C ARG A 73 -10.21 13.11 9.83
N ASP A 74 -9.19 12.97 8.99
CA ASP A 74 -8.75 14.00 8.05
C ASP A 74 -9.15 13.67 6.61
N ARG A 75 -9.66 14.67 5.88
CA ARG A 75 -10.10 14.51 4.49
C ARG A 75 -8.98 14.01 3.57
N ARG A 76 -7.77 14.54 3.71
CA ARG A 76 -6.61 14.19 2.87
C ARG A 76 -6.18 12.75 3.12
N CYS A 77 -6.29 12.28 4.36
CA CYS A 77 -6.06 10.88 4.70
C CYS A 77 -7.10 9.97 4.03
N ARG A 78 -8.39 10.32 4.10
CA ARG A 78 -9.46 9.57 3.41
C ARG A 78 -9.23 9.51 1.90
N GLU A 79 -8.91 10.64 1.27
CA GLU A 79 -8.60 10.72 -0.16
C GLU A 79 -7.40 9.84 -0.54
N ARG A 80 -6.34 9.82 0.29
CA ARG A 80 -5.17 8.95 0.07
C ARG A 80 -5.51 7.47 0.19
N MET A 81 -6.27 7.08 1.22
CA MET A 81 -6.68 5.68 1.41
C MET A 81 -7.60 5.22 0.28
N TRP A 82 -8.53 6.09 -0.14
CA TRP A 82 -9.38 5.84 -1.30
C TRP A 82 -8.57 5.68 -2.58
N GLY A 83 -7.59 6.55 -2.82
CA GLY A 83 -6.68 6.43 -3.95
C GLY A 83 -5.89 5.13 -3.96
N GLU A 84 -5.48 4.61 -2.80
CA GLU A 84 -4.83 3.30 -2.70
C GLU A 84 -5.79 2.14 -2.95
N PHE A 85 -7.04 2.22 -2.48
CA PHE A 85 -8.10 1.27 -2.85
C PHE A 85 -8.28 1.19 -4.38
N LEU A 86 -8.47 2.34 -5.04
CA LEU A 86 -8.65 2.40 -6.50
C LEU A 86 -7.44 1.81 -7.25
N ARG A 87 -6.22 2.04 -6.74
CA ARG A 87 -5.00 1.46 -7.31
C ARG A 87 -4.95 -0.05 -7.13
N ILE A 88 -5.28 -0.56 -5.94
CA ILE A 88 -5.29 -2.01 -5.66
C ILE A 88 -6.28 -2.70 -6.60
N ARG A 89 -7.51 -2.18 -6.73
CA ARG A 89 -8.51 -2.70 -7.67
C ARG A 89 -7.98 -2.75 -9.09
N LYS A 90 -7.56 -1.59 -9.63
CA LYS A 90 -7.10 -1.47 -11.02
C LYS A 90 -5.88 -2.35 -11.31
N TYR A 91 -4.94 -2.45 -10.37
CA TYR A 91 -3.74 -3.27 -10.55
C TYR A 91 -4.04 -4.75 -10.38
N GLY A 92 -5.00 -5.12 -9.53
CA GLY A 92 -5.50 -6.48 -9.41
C GLY A 92 -6.18 -6.95 -10.68
N GLU A 93 -7.08 -6.14 -11.25
CA GLU A 93 -7.76 -6.41 -12.54
C GLU A 93 -6.78 -6.56 -13.70
N ARG A 94 -5.74 -5.72 -13.74
CA ARG A 94 -4.66 -5.81 -14.74
C ARG A 94 -3.69 -6.97 -14.49
N GLY A 95 -3.77 -7.62 -13.33
CA GLY A 95 -2.88 -8.69 -12.92
C GLY A 95 -1.46 -8.21 -12.58
N ASP A 96 -1.24 -6.94 -12.21
CA ASP A 96 0.08 -6.38 -11.90
C ASP A 96 0.62 -6.74 -10.50
N ILE A 97 -0.27 -7.12 -9.60
CA ILE A 97 -0.01 -7.47 -8.22
C ILE A 97 -0.58 -8.87 -7.94
N ASP A 98 -0.10 -9.50 -6.88
CA ASP A 98 -0.77 -10.68 -6.34
C ASP A 98 -2.12 -10.24 -5.78
N TYR A 99 -3.19 -10.89 -6.23
CA TYR A 99 -4.55 -10.43 -5.97
C TYR A 99 -5.39 -11.57 -5.40
N PRO A 100 -5.07 -12.06 -4.19
CA PRO A 100 -5.69 -13.25 -3.62
C PRO A 100 -7.19 -13.05 -3.33
N ASP A 101 -7.93 -14.14 -3.17
CA ASP A 101 -9.40 -14.11 -3.00
C ASP A 101 -9.88 -13.22 -1.85
N VAL A 102 -9.14 -13.18 -0.73
CA VAL A 102 -9.45 -12.29 0.39
C VAL A 102 -9.43 -10.81 -0.02
N VAL A 103 -8.48 -10.41 -0.87
CA VAL A 103 -8.38 -9.03 -1.35
C VAL A 103 -9.44 -8.78 -2.42
N ARG A 104 -9.67 -9.74 -3.32
CA ARG A 104 -10.76 -9.66 -4.32
C ARG A 104 -12.11 -9.46 -3.64
N GLY A 105 -12.41 -10.24 -2.60
CA GLY A 105 -13.65 -10.13 -1.83
C GLY A 105 -13.78 -8.79 -1.13
N ALA A 106 -12.72 -8.29 -0.51
CA ALA A 106 -12.72 -6.97 0.11
C ALA A 106 -12.94 -5.84 -0.91
N VAL A 107 -12.31 -5.93 -2.09
CA VAL A 107 -12.52 -4.94 -3.15
C VAL A 107 -13.95 -4.97 -3.68
N ALA A 108 -14.51 -6.16 -3.90
CA ALA A 108 -15.89 -6.33 -4.34
C ALA A 108 -16.89 -5.73 -3.33
N GLU A 109 -16.70 -6.00 -2.04
CA GLU A 109 -17.58 -5.47 -0.99
C GLU A 109 -17.49 -3.95 -0.87
N ILE A 110 -16.28 -3.37 -0.92
CA ILE A 110 -16.13 -1.91 -0.95
C ILE A 110 -16.78 -1.33 -2.21
N GLY A 111 -16.62 -1.99 -3.36
CA GLY A 111 -17.25 -1.60 -4.62
C GLY A 111 -18.78 -1.52 -4.51
N ARG A 112 -19.38 -2.57 -3.91
CA ARG A 112 -20.82 -2.65 -3.63
C ARG A 112 -21.28 -1.52 -2.70
N LEU A 113 -20.57 -1.30 -1.59
CA LEU A 113 -20.92 -0.27 -0.59
C LEU A 113 -20.80 1.16 -1.11
N THR A 114 -19.96 1.38 -2.12
CA THR A 114 -19.66 2.73 -2.64
C THR A 114 -20.26 3.00 -4.01
N GLY A 115 -21.00 2.04 -4.59
CA GLY A 115 -21.54 2.16 -5.95
C GLY A 115 -20.46 2.25 -7.04
N THR A 116 -19.27 1.70 -6.76
CA THR A 116 -18.14 1.70 -7.72
C THR A 116 -17.91 0.33 -8.37
N ALA A 117 -18.88 -0.58 -8.28
CA ALA A 117 -18.89 -1.89 -8.93
C ALA A 117 -19.08 -1.76 -10.46
#